data_AF-A0A1B6MAM8-F1
#
_entry.id   AF-A0A1B6MAM8-F1
#
_cell.length_a   1.000
_cell.length_b   1.000
_cell.length_c   1.000
_cell.angle_alpha   90.00
_cell.angle_beta   90.00
_cell.angle_gamma   90.00
#
_symmetry.space_group_name_H-M   'P 1'
#
loop_
_entity.id
_entity.type
_entity.pdbx_description
1 polymer ?
#
loop_
_entity_poly.entity_id
_entity_poly.type
_entity_poly.pdbx_seq_one_letter_code
_entity_poly.pdbx_strand_id
1 'polypeptide(L)'
;LSDMFFDPFTEPMVCGKQEKRLCGLGPSLEYVIKEDTEIQDMKVKVINSLLDNFKCVHLYIEHFKDIHNFYIQDKLLDMAVITEETELEKLREMLEKYHSEKEAVNFVTEFQAMGILYMNITGFKAETLPVPSRLLEITEATLPTIGRNRINALTEEAVRLR
;
A
#
# COMPACT_ATOMS: atom_id res chain seq x y z
N LEU A 1 1.44 -11.79 -46.51
CA LEU A 1 2.48 -10.73 -46.56
C LEU A 1 3.45 -11.10 -47.68
N SER A 2 3.57 -10.26 -48.71
CA SER A 2 4.67 -10.38 -49.69
C SER A 2 5.93 -9.92 -48.95
N ASP A 3 6.98 -10.71 -49.07
CA ASP A 3 8.29 -10.36 -48.54
C ASP A 3 9.21 -10.25 -49.76
N MET A 4 9.53 -9.02 -50.13
CA MET A 4 10.32 -8.71 -51.33
C MET A 4 11.69 -9.42 -51.33
N PHE A 5 12.20 -9.80 -50.16
CA PHE A 5 13.43 -10.58 -50.06
C PHE A 5 13.23 -12.06 -50.46
N PHE A 6 12.08 -12.66 -50.13
CA PHE A 6 11.78 -14.07 -50.42
C PHE A 6 11.00 -14.28 -51.72
N ASP A 7 10.38 -13.24 -52.27
CA ASP A 7 9.59 -13.31 -53.50
C ASP A 7 10.39 -13.88 -54.69
N PRO A 8 11.67 -13.53 -54.94
CA PRO A 8 12.47 -14.13 -56.03
C PRO A 8 12.73 -15.64 -55.89
N PHE A 9 12.67 -16.16 -54.66
CA PHE A 9 12.91 -17.59 -54.37
C PHE A 9 11.61 -18.40 -54.35
N THR A 10 10.48 -17.76 -54.00
CA THR A 10 9.18 -18.41 -53.86
C THR A 10 8.31 -18.28 -55.12
N GLU A 11 8.49 -17.19 -55.86
CA GLU A 11 7.85 -16.90 -57.14
C GLU A 11 8.93 -16.42 -58.14
N PRO A 12 9.77 -17.32 -58.66
CA PRO A 12 10.85 -16.92 -59.56
C PRO A 12 10.29 -16.47 -60.92
N MET A 13 11.01 -15.56 -61.58
CA MET A 13 10.72 -15.17 -62.95
C MET A 13 11.54 -16.02 -63.93
N VAL A 14 10.87 -16.79 -64.78
CA VAL A 14 11.49 -17.64 -65.80
C VAL A 14 11.05 -17.17 -67.19
N CYS A 15 12.01 -16.84 -68.06
CA CYS A 15 11.74 -16.36 -69.42
C CYS A 15 10.73 -15.19 -69.50
N GLY A 16 10.78 -14.27 -68.53
CA GLY A 16 9.89 -13.10 -68.46
C GLY A 16 8.47 -13.41 -67.97
N LYS A 17 8.20 -14.64 -67.52
CA LYS A 17 6.94 -15.03 -66.87
C LYS A 17 7.16 -15.29 -65.39
N GLN A 18 6.26 -14.75 -64.57
CA GLN A 18 6.24 -15.00 -63.14
C GLN A 18 5.67 -16.40 -62.90
N GLU A 19 6.49 -17.31 -62.37
CA GLU A 19 6.05 -18.65 -62.00
C GLU A 19 5.27 -18.61 -60.70
N LYS A 20 4.22 -19.45 -60.59
CA LYS A 20 3.44 -19.58 -59.36
C LYS A 20 4.22 -20.37 -58.33
N ARG A 21 3.97 -20.09 -57.05
CA ARG A 21 4.54 -20.88 -55.95
C ARG A 21 4.20 -22.36 -56.12
N LEU A 22 5.22 -23.21 -56.01
CA LEU A 22 5.06 -24.68 -56.03
C LEU A 22 4.45 -25.20 -54.71
N CYS A 23 4.76 -24.54 -53.61
CA CYS A 23 4.15 -24.76 -52.30
C CYS A 23 3.13 -23.64 -52.00
N GLY A 24 2.11 -23.95 -51.20
CA GLY A 24 1.16 -22.94 -50.73
C GLY A 24 1.84 -21.86 -49.87
N LEU A 25 1.05 -20.94 -49.33
CA LEU A 25 1.57 -20.02 -48.31
C LEU A 25 2.02 -20.83 -47.08
N GLY A 26 3.18 -20.48 -46.53
CA GLY A 26 3.62 -21.02 -45.25
C GLY A 26 2.61 -20.67 -44.14
N PRO A 27 2.64 -21.41 -43.01
CA PRO A 27 1.82 -21.07 -41.86
C PRO A 27 2.08 -19.62 -41.42
N SER A 28 1.04 -18.92 -40.97
CA SER A 28 1.23 -17.59 -40.40
C SER A 28 2.04 -17.69 -39.11
N LEU A 29 2.78 -16.62 -38.77
CA LEU A 29 3.48 -16.55 -37.50
C LEU A 29 2.52 -16.73 -36.31
N GLU A 30 1.29 -16.22 -36.44
CA GLU A 30 0.23 -16.44 -35.46
C GLU A 30 -0.09 -17.93 -35.26
N TYR A 31 -0.21 -18.69 -36.35
CA TYR A 31 -0.42 -20.14 -36.27
C TYR A 31 0.76 -20.83 -35.58
N VAL A 32 1.99 -20.50 -35.96
CA VAL A 32 3.20 -21.09 -35.35
C VAL A 32 3.25 -20.80 -33.85
N ILE A 33 3.03 -19.56 -33.43
CA ILE A 33 3.02 -19.17 -32.01
C ILE A 33 1.89 -19.87 -31.23
N LYS A 34 0.73 -20.06 -31.86
CA LYS A 34 -0.43 -20.68 -31.22
C LYS A 34 -0.23 -22.18 -30.97
N GLU A 35 0.41 -22.88 -31.89
CA GLU A 35 0.68 -24.32 -31.78
C GLU A 35 1.94 -24.62 -30.95
N ASP A 36 2.81 -23.64 -30.72
CA ASP A 36 4.01 -23.80 -29.90
C ASP A 36 3.65 -23.95 -28.41
N THR A 37 3.80 -25.17 -27.90
CA THR A 37 3.48 -25.52 -26.51
C THR A 37 4.36 -24.80 -25.49
N GLU A 38 5.64 -24.54 -25.81
CA GLU A 38 6.54 -23.85 -24.88
C GLU A 38 6.13 -22.39 -24.71
N ILE A 39 5.74 -21.74 -25.82
CA ILE A 39 5.23 -20.36 -25.77
C ILE A 39 3.89 -20.28 -25.04
N GLN A 40 2.97 -21.22 -25.27
CA GLN A 40 1.70 -21.26 -24.54
C GLN A 40 1.91 -21.49 -23.04
N ASP A 41 2.82 -22.38 -22.66
CA ASP A 41 3.16 -22.63 -21.26
C ASP A 41 3.82 -21.40 -20.62
N MET A 42 4.73 -20.73 -21.33
CA MET A 42 5.36 -19.50 -20.86
C MET A 42 4.31 -18.39 -20.64
N LYS A 43 3.37 -18.24 -21.57
CA LYS A 43 2.26 -17.30 -21.43
C LYS A 43 1.46 -17.55 -20.15
N VAL A 44 1.10 -18.80 -19.87
CA VAL A 44 0.38 -19.16 -18.64
C VAL A 44 1.21 -18.86 -17.39
N LYS A 45 2.50 -19.21 -17.40
CA LYS A 45 3.41 -18.95 -16.28
C LYS A 45 3.57 -17.47 -15.98
N VAL A 46 3.69 -16.63 -17.00
CA VAL A 46 3.80 -15.16 -16.84
C VAL A 46 2.53 -14.61 -16.17
N ILE A 47 1.35 -15.00 -16.66
CA ILE A 47 0.08 -14.54 -16.08
C ILE A 47 -0.06 -15.00 -14.64
N ASN A 48 0.22 -16.28 -14.35
CA ASN A 48 0.14 -16.80 -12.98
C ASN A 48 1.13 -16.09 -12.05
N SER A 49 2.35 -15.83 -12.51
CA SER A 49 3.35 -15.09 -11.75
C SER A 49 2.85 -13.69 -11.42
N LEU A 50 2.26 -12.98 -12.37
CA LEU A 50 1.68 -11.65 -12.13
C LEU A 50 0.56 -11.72 -11.08
N LEU A 51 -0.36 -12.68 -11.20
CA LEU A 51 -1.46 -12.86 -10.24
C LEU A 51 -0.93 -13.17 -8.83
N ASP A 52 0.09 -14.00 -8.71
CA ASP A 52 0.68 -14.33 -7.42
C ASP A 52 1.39 -13.13 -6.79
N ASN A 53 2.06 -12.28 -7.57
CA ASN A 53 2.61 -11.02 -7.08
C ASN A 53 1.52 -10.09 -6.53
N PHE A 54 0.37 -9.98 -7.22
CA PHE A 54 -0.76 -9.19 -6.70
C PHE A 54 -1.35 -9.77 -5.41
N LYS A 55 -1.41 -11.10 -5.26
CA LYS A 55 -1.83 -11.73 -4.00
C LYS A 55 -0.85 -11.39 -2.87
N CYS A 56 0.46 -11.44 -3.12
CA CYS A 56 1.46 -11.05 -2.13
C CYS A 56 1.31 -9.59 -1.70
N VAL A 57 1.05 -8.68 -2.64
CA VAL A 57 0.76 -7.27 -2.33
C VAL A 57 -0.51 -7.15 -1.48
N HIS A 58 -1.56 -7.90 -1.79
CA HIS A 58 -2.80 -7.86 -1.02
C HIS A 58 -2.57 -8.28 0.44
N LEU A 59 -1.91 -9.42 0.66
CA LEU A 59 -1.55 -9.90 2.01
C LEU A 59 -0.70 -8.88 2.79
N TYR A 60 0.21 -8.21 2.10
CA TYR A 60 1.03 -7.18 2.73
C TYR A 60 0.22 -5.94 3.13
N ILE A 61 -0.74 -5.52 2.30
CA ILE A 61 -1.64 -4.42 2.65
C ILE A 61 -2.52 -4.78 3.86
N GLU A 62 -2.90 -6.06 4.02
CA GLU A 62 -3.67 -6.50 5.19
C GLU A 62 -2.95 -6.26 6.51
N HIS A 63 -1.61 -6.24 6.55
CA HIS A 63 -0.86 -5.89 7.76
C HIS A 63 -1.10 -4.45 8.23
N PHE A 64 -1.56 -3.56 7.35
CA PHE A 64 -1.88 -2.17 7.70
C PHE A 64 -3.32 -1.99 8.19
N LYS A 65 -4.09 -3.07 8.31
CA LYS A 65 -5.49 -3.02 8.74
C LYS A 65 -5.63 -2.45 10.15
N ASP A 66 -4.74 -2.80 11.07
CA ASP A 66 -4.75 -2.27 12.43
C ASP A 66 -4.46 -0.77 12.43
N ILE A 67 -3.51 -0.32 11.60
CA ILE A 67 -3.21 1.10 11.40
C ILE A 67 -4.41 1.86 10.84
N HIS A 68 -5.06 1.30 9.83
CA HIS A 68 -6.26 1.88 9.25
C HIS A 68 -7.40 2.00 10.28
N ASN A 69 -7.57 0.98 11.14
CA ASN A 69 -8.62 0.97 12.15
C ASN A 69 -8.41 2.06 13.20
N PHE A 70 -7.22 2.17 13.79
CA PHE A 70 -6.99 3.24 14.77
C PHE A 70 -7.01 4.62 14.11
N TYR A 71 -6.50 4.76 12.87
CA TYR A 71 -6.56 6.03 12.15
C TYR A 71 -8.01 6.54 12.01
N ILE A 72 -8.96 5.65 11.68
CA ILE A 72 -10.38 6.03 11.61
C ILE A 72 -10.92 6.40 13.00
N GLN A 73 -10.62 5.59 14.02
CA GLN A 73 -11.10 5.83 15.38
C GLN A 73 -10.61 7.18 15.92
N ASP A 74 -9.32 7.44 15.77
CA ASP A 74 -8.65 8.65 16.25
C ASP A 74 -9.08 9.89 15.45
N LYS A 75 -9.34 9.75 14.15
CA LYS A 75 -9.85 10.86 13.33
C LYS A 75 -11.27 11.25 13.69
N LEU A 76 -12.08 10.32 14.18
CA LEU A 76 -13.46 10.54 14.63
C LEU A 76 -13.55 10.93 16.11
N LEU A 77 -12.45 10.82 16.86
CA LEU A 77 -12.43 11.16 18.28
C LEU A 77 -12.65 12.65 18.48
N ASP A 78 -13.59 12.99 19.36
CA ASP A 78 -13.78 14.38 19.80
C ASP A 78 -12.67 14.74 20.79
N MET A 79 -12.01 15.88 20.54
CA MET A 79 -10.96 16.41 21.39
C MET A 79 -11.43 16.70 22.81
N ALA A 80 -12.72 17.00 22.99
CA ALA A 80 -13.32 17.20 24.30
C ALA A 80 -13.10 15.99 25.22
N VAL A 81 -13.10 14.77 24.66
CA VAL A 81 -12.88 13.52 25.42
C VAL A 81 -11.52 13.52 26.10
N ILE A 82 -10.49 14.09 25.47
CA ILE A 82 -9.14 14.15 26.05
C ILE A 82 -9.04 15.34 27.02
N THR A 83 -9.53 16.51 26.62
CA THR A 83 -9.34 17.74 27.39
C THR A 83 -10.19 17.81 28.67
N GLU A 84 -11.32 17.11 28.71
CA GLU A 84 -12.23 17.06 29.86
C GLU A 84 -11.98 15.84 30.75
N GLU A 85 -11.10 14.92 30.37
CA GLU A 85 -10.77 13.76 31.20
C GLU A 85 -10.03 14.20 32.47
N THR A 86 -10.42 13.63 33.61
CA THR A 86 -9.85 13.98 34.92
C THR A 86 -9.23 12.77 35.62
N GLU A 87 -9.50 11.56 35.13
CA GLU A 87 -8.94 10.32 35.62
C GLU A 87 -7.52 10.11 35.07
N LEU A 88 -6.53 10.12 35.97
CA LEU A 88 -5.11 9.95 35.63
C LEU A 88 -4.81 8.61 34.95
N GLU A 89 -5.47 7.52 35.36
CA GLU A 89 -5.23 6.20 34.77
C GLU A 89 -5.69 6.16 33.30
N LYS A 90 -6.85 6.74 32.97
CA LYS A 90 -7.32 6.84 31.58
C LYS A 90 -6.38 7.68 30.71
N LEU A 91 -5.86 8.78 31.25
CA LEU A 91 -4.88 9.61 30.55
C LEU A 91 -3.55 8.85 30.32
N ARG A 92 -3.13 8.01 31.27
CA ARG A 92 -1.97 7.14 31.08
C ARG A 92 -2.23 6.12 29.98
N GLU A 93 -3.39 5.47 29.98
CA GLU A 93 -3.80 4.54 28.92
C GLU A 93 -3.84 5.22 27.54
N MET A 94 -4.36 6.45 27.46
CA MET A 94 -4.36 7.25 26.23
C MET A 94 -2.95 7.57 25.74
N LEU A 95 -2.03 7.97 26.64
CA LEU A 95 -0.63 8.21 26.29
C LEU A 95 0.03 6.94 25.73
N GLU A 96 -0.10 5.82 26.45
CA GLU A 96 0.46 4.53 26.02
C GLU A 96 -0.08 4.12 24.65
N LYS A 97 -1.39 4.27 24.45
CA LYS A 97 -2.07 4.04 23.16
C LYS A 97 -1.46 4.89 22.05
N TYR A 98 -1.47 6.22 22.17
CA TYR A 98 -1.03 7.12 21.09
C TYR A 98 0.48 7.01 20.80
N HIS A 99 1.30 6.70 21.82
CA HIS A 99 2.70 6.36 21.59
C HIS A 99 2.85 5.09 20.75
N SER A 100 2.13 4.03 21.11
CA SER A 100 2.19 2.76 20.36
C SER A 100 1.72 2.90 18.92
N GLU A 101 0.67 3.70 18.67
CA GLU A 101 0.13 3.95 17.34
C GLU A 101 1.10 4.76 16.49
N LYS A 102 1.70 5.81 17.07
CA LYS A 102 2.74 6.60 16.42
C LYS A 102 3.95 5.74 16.06
N GLU A 103 4.39 4.86 16.95
CA GLU A 103 5.46 3.90 16.68
C GLU A 103 5.09 2.92 15.56
N ALA A 104 3.88 2.37 15.59
CA ALA A 104 3.39 1.46 14.56
C ALA A 104 3.42 2.10 13.16
N VAL A 105 3.00 3.37 13.02
CA VAL A 105 3.11 4.11 11.75
C VAL A 105 4.56 4.35 11.36
N ASN A 106 5.44 4.65 12.32
CA ASN A 106 6.86 4.89 12.04
C ASN A 106 7.59 3.65 11.54
N PHE A 107 7.22 2.45 12.01
CA PHE A 107 7.76 1.18 11.53
C PHE A 107 7.35 0.84 10.09
N VAL A 108 6.37 1.53 9.51
CA VAL A 108 5.98 1.34 8.11
C VAL A 108 7.11 1.81 7.19
N THR A 109 7.62 0.89 6.37
CA THR A 109 8.57 1.17 5.29
C THR A 109 7.87 1.88 4.14
N GLU A 110 8.47 2.96 3.65
CA GLU A 110 7.90 3.76 2.55
C GLU A 110 7.94 3.06 1.20
N PHE A 111 8.92 2.18 1.01
CA PHE A 111 9.12 1.43 -0.23
C PHE A 111 9.34 -0.05 0.06
N GLN A 112 8.63 -0.90 -0.67
CA GLN A 112 8.75 -2.34 -0.52
C GLN A 112 8.75 -3.02 -1.89
N ALA A 113 9.82 -3.76 -2.17
CA ALA A 113 9.89 -4.61 -3.35
C ALA A 113 9.08 -5.90 -3.11
N MET A 114 8.16 -6.20 -4.03
CA MET A 114 7.26 -7.35 -4.01
C MET A 114 7.31 -8.06 -5.35
N GLY A 115 8.42 -8.78 -5.56
CA GLY A 115 8.73 -9.48 -6.80
C GLY A 115 8.77 -8.54 -8.00
N ILE A 116 7.76 -8.61 -8.87
CA ILE A 116 7.65 -7.76 -10.08
C ILE A 116 7.14 -6.35 -9.74
N LEU A 117 6.47 -6.19 -8.59
CA LEU A 117 5.86 -4.94 -8.17
C LEU A 117 6.76 -4.19 -7.19
N TYR A 118 6.74 -2.86 -7.27
CA TYR A 118 7.42 -1.98 -6.32
C TYR A 118 6.41 -1.05 -5.69
N MET A 119 6.17 -1.21 -4.40
CA MET A 119 5.16 -0.47 -3.65
C MET A 119 5.73 0.85 -3.15
N ASN A 120 4.96 1.92 -3.32
CA ASN A 120 5.22 3.22 -2.71
C ASN A 120 4.08 3.56 -1.74
N ILE A 121 4.42 3.66 -0.45
CA ILE A 121 3.51 3.78 0.68
C ILE A 121 3.77 5.10 1.44
N THR A 122 4.62 5.97 0.90
CA THR A 122 4.91 7.31 1.46
C THR A 122 3.65 8.10 1.79
N GLY A 123 2.66 8.11 0.88
CA GLY A 123 1.40 8.82 1.08
C GLY A 123 0.58 8.30 2.27
N PHE A 124 0.55 6.99 2.48
CA PHE A 124 -0.15 6.39 3.62
C PHE A 124 0.50 6.81 4.94
N LYS A 125 1.82 6.75 5.03
CA LYS A 125 2.58 7.18 6.22
C LYS A 125 2.41 8.66 6.51
N ALA A 126 2.49 9.50 5.47
CA ALA A 126 2.35 10.95 5.59
C ALA A 126 0.97 11.39 6.07
N GLU A 127 -0.09 10.67 5.69
CA GLU A 127 -1.47 10.96 6.10
C GLU A 127 -1.81 10.41 7.50
N THR A 128 -1.26 9.24 7.86
CA THR A 128 -1.60 8.57 9.13
C THR A 128 -0.81 9.11 10.32
N LEU A 129 0.48 9.44 10.16
CA LEU A 129 1.37 9.84 11.25
C LEU A 129 0.95 11.13 12.02
N PRO A 130 0.38 12.17 11.36
CA PRO A 130 -0.01 13.40 12.05
C PRO A 130 -1.14 13.21 13.06
N VAL A 131 -2.02 12.23 12.85
CA VAL A 131 -3.21 12.00 13.70
C VAL A 131 -2.83 11.59 15.14
N PRO A 132 -2.11 10.47 15.37
CA PRO A 132 -1.70 10.09 16.72
C PRO A 132 -0.72 11.10 17.32
N SER A 133 0.11 11.76 16.50
CA SER A 133 1.00 12.83 16.97
C SER A 133 0.23 14.01 17.56
N ARG A 134 -0.84 14.45 16.88
CA ARG A 134 -1.71 15.53 17.37
C ARG A 134 -2.46 15.14 18.64
N LEU A 135 -2.99 13.91 18.71
CA LEU A 135 -3.70 13.45 19.91
C LEU A 135 -2.75 13.37 21.11
N LEU A 136 -1.55 12.85 20.90
CA LEU A 136 -0.50 12.80 21.91
C LEU A 136 -0.15 14.20 22.45
N GLU A 137 0.06 15.18 21.58
CA GLU A 137 0.34 16.57 21.97
C GLU A 137 -0.77 17.17 22.86
N ILE A 138 -2.04 16.85 22.55
CA ILE A 138 -3.19 17.34 23.31
C ILE A 138 -3.28 16.66 24.67
N THR A 139 -3.05 15.34 24.73
CA THR A 139 -3.00 14.61 26.00
C THR A 139 -1.88 15.16 26.89
N GLU A 140 -0.67 15.37 26.34
CA GLU A 140 0.47 15.96 27.04
C GLU A 140 0.18 17.38 27.55
N ALA A 141 -0.54 18.20 26.77
CA ALA A 141 -0.93 19.54 27.18
C ALA A 141 -2.03 19.56 28.26
N THR A 142 -2.88 18.54 28.32
CA THR A 142 -3.99 18.45 29.27
C THR A 142 -3.51 18.04 30.67
N LEU A 143 -2.49 17.16 30.75
CA LEU A 143 -1.93 16.65 32.02
C LEU A 143 -1.53 17.75 33.03
N PRO A 144 -0.75 18.78 32.66
CA PRO A 144 -0.41 19.88 33.58
C PRO A 144 -1.62 20.64 34.10
N THR A 145 -2.66 20.79 33.27
CA THR A 145 -3.88 21.53 33.61
C THR A 145 -4.63 20.81 34.73
N ILE A 146 -4.74 19.49 34.64
CA ILE A 146 -5.36 18.65 35.68
C ILE A 146 -4.54 18.70 36.97
N GLY A 147 -3.21 18.56 36.86
CA GLY A 147 -2.31 18.66 38.01
C GLY A 147 -2.47 20.00 38.73
N ARG A 148 -2.55 21.10 37.99
CA ARG A 148 -2.79 22.44 38.54
C ARG A 148 -4.14 22.55 39.23
N ASN A 149 -5.21 22.05 38.61
CA ASN A 149 -6.55 22.09 39.20
C ASN A 149 -6.64 21.28 40.51
N ARG A 150 -5.99 20.11 40.57
CA ARG A 150 -5.92 19.28 41.78
C ARG A 150 -5.18 20.00 42.92
N ILE A 151 -4.04 20.62 42.62
CA ILE A 151 -3.27 21.40 43.60
C ILE A 151 -4.09 22.58 44.12
N ASN A 152 -4.73 23.34 43.21
CA ASN A 152 -5.55 24.48 43.58
C ASN A 152 -6.68 24.07 44.54
N ALA A 153 -7.38 22.97 44.25
CA ALA A 153 -8.44 22.45 45.11
C ALA A 153 -7.94 22.09 46.52
N LEU A 154 -6.78 21.43 46.63
CA LEU A 154 -6.16 21.09 47.92
C LEU A 154 -5.75 22.35 48.70
N THR A 155 -5.22 23.38 48.03
CA THR A 155 -4.90 24.64 48.68
C THR A 155 -6.15 25.38 49.17
N GLU A 156 -7.24 25.39 48.41
CA GLU A 156 -8.50 26.01 48.86
C GLU A 156 -9.09 25.31 50.07
N GLU A 157 -9.05 23.98 50.10
CA GLU A 157 -9.51 23.20 51.26
C GLU A 157 -8.65 23.46 52.49
N ALA A 158 -7.32 23.49 52.34
CA ALA A 158 -6.39 23.81 53.42
C ALA A 158 -6.59 25.24 53.98
N VAL A 159 -6.99 26.20 53.14
CA VAL A 159 -7.32 27.57 53.57
C VAL A 159 -8.64 27.63 54.33
N ARG A 160 -9.64 26.81 53.96
CA ARG A 160 -10.94 26.76 54.66
C ARG A 160 -10.89 26.05 56.03
N LEU A 161 -9.91 25.18 56.23
CA LEU A 161 -9.72 24.43 57.49
C LEU A 161 -8.89 25.20 58.54
N ARG A 162 -8.44 26.43 58.23
CA ARG A 162 -7.76 27.36 59.14
C ARG A 162 -8.72 28.42 59.66
#